data_AF-A0A1E7G592-F1
#
_entry.id   AF-A0A1E7G592-F1
#
_cell.length_a   1.000
_cell.length_b   1.000
_cell.length_c   1.000
_cell.angle_alpha   90.00
_cell.angle_beta   90.00
_cell.angle_gamma   90.00
#
_symmetry.space_group_name_H-M   'P 1'
#
loop_
_entity.id
_entity.type
_entity.pdbx_description
1 polymer ?
#
loop_
_entity_poly.entity_id
_entity_poly.type
_entity_poly.pdbx_seq_one_letter_code
_entity_poly.pdbx_strand_id
1 'polypeptide(L)'
;MTKSKIFALIGSIIFTILVLLGLLSFWMIISMQTGSEIMTELQDAGFDKNLLSTAAMIAGLILIALLVLNWIAFARLNKEKGWGIYFLVVGIFYGLASVFNGAGLILTLPVAICFILAFVYRRREVLENK
;
A
#
# COMPACT_ATOMS: atom_id res chain seq x y z
N MET A 1 8.19 4.88 23.46
CA MET A 1 7.27 4.25 22.48
C MET A 1 7.44 2.75 22.54
N THR A 2 6.37 1.97 22.39
CA THR A 2 6.44 0.50 22.29
C THR A 2 7.08 0.07 20.96
N LYS A 3 7.74 -1.09 20.92
CA LYS A 3 8.44 -1.57 19.71
C LYS A 3 7.45 -1.75 18.56
N SER A 4 6.25 -2.24 18.87
CA SER A 4 5.13 -2.35 17.93
C SER A 4 4.80 -1.04 17.20
N LYS A 5 4.76 0.08 17.93
CA LYS A 5 4.48 1.41 17.36
C LYS A 5 5.58 1.91 16.44
N ILE A 6 6.84 1.62 16.76
CA ILE A 6 7.97 2.06 15.93
C ILE A 6 7.91 1.37 14.56
N PHE A 7 7.72 0.04 14.54
CA PHE A 7 7.60 -0.70 13.29
C PHE A 7 6.33 -0.33 12.50
N ALA A 8 5.21 -0.10 13.18
CA ALA A 8 3.97 0.35 12.54
C ALA A 8 4.16 1.75 11.91
N LEU A 9 4.88 2.65 12.57
CA LEU A 9 5.18 3.99 12.06
C LEU A 9 6.08 3.92 10.83
N ILE A 10 7.20 3.20 10.91
CA ILE A 10 8.15 3.05 9.80
C ILE A 10 7.45 2.43 8.59
N GLY A 11 6.72 1.32 8.80
CA GLY A 11 5.94 0.68 7.75
C GLY A 11 4.90 1.63 7.13
N SER A 12 4.25 2.45 7.95
CA SER A 12 3.24 3.41 7.48
C SER A 12 3.84 4.55 6.66
N ILE A 13 5.04 5.03 7.02
CA ILE A 13 5.76 6.05 6.26
C ILE A 13 6.16 5.49 4.89
N ILE A 14 6.77 4.30 4.86
CA ILE A 14 7.19 3.66 3.61
C ILE A 14 5.96 3.39 2.73
N PHE A 15 4.88 2.86 3.32
CA PHE A 15 3.62 2.64 2.62
C PHE A 15 3.04 3.93 2.03
N THR A 16 3.09 5.04 2.78
CA THR A 16 2.64 6.35 2.30
C THR A 16 3.45 6.81 1.09
N ILE A 17 4.78 6.66 1.14
CA ILE A 17 5.65 7.00 0.01
C ILE A 17 5.29 6.16 -1.22
N LEU A 18 5.06 4.86 -1.06
CA LEU A 18 4.66 3.98 -2.16
C LEU A 18 3.31 4.38 -2.77
N VAL A 19 2.32 4.67 -1.94
CA VAL A 19 1.02 5.13 -2.42
C VAL A 19 1.15 6.44 -3.19
N LEU A 20 1.94 7.40 -2.69
CA LEU A 20 2.19 8.67 -3.37
C LEU A 20 2.90 8.47 -4.71
N LEU A 21 3.91 7.59 -4.77
CA LEU A 21 4.57 7.23 -6.03
C LEU A 21 3.58 6.58 -7.01
N GLY A 22 2.71 5.69 -6.54
CA GLY A 22 1.66 5.08 -7.36
C GLY A 22 0.67 6.12 -7.91
N LEU A 23 0.20 7.03 -7.06
CA LEU A 23 -0.69 8.13 -7.45
C LEU A 23 -0.03 9.08 -8.45
N LEU A 24 1.25 9.42 -8.25
CA LEU A 24 2.03 10.22 -9.20
C LEU A 24 2.16 9.53 -10.55
N SER A 25 2.43 8.22 -10.58
CA SER A 25 2.48 7.44 -11.81
C SER A 25 1.13 7.43 -12.54
N PHE A 26 0.01 7.26 -11.83
CA PHE A 26 -1.32 7.34 -12.43
C PHE A 26 -1.62 8.74 -12.97
N TRP A 27 -1.23 9.79 -12.23
CA TRP A 27 -1.37 11.17 -12.69
C TRP A 27 -0.54 11.45 -13.94
N MET A 28 0.69 10.92 -14.01
CA MET A 28 1.54 11.01 -15.18
C MET A 28 0.92 10.30 -16.38
N ILE A 29 0.42 9.06 -16.19
CA ILE A 29 -0.25 8.31 -17.26
C ILE A 29 -1.44 9.09 -17.80
N ILE A 30 -2.34 9.57 -16.93
CA ILE A 30 -3.52 10.36 -17.32
C ILE A 30 -3.11 11.66 -18.02
N SER A 31 -2.12 12.38 -17.50
CA SER A 31 -1.65 13.64 -18.11
C SER A 31 -1.00 13.41 -19.47
N MET A 32 -0.26 12.30 -19.65
CA MET A 32 0.36 11.90 -20.91
C MET A 32 -0.65 11.37 -21.95
N GLN A 33 -1.87 10.97 -21.56
CA GLN A 33 -2.94 10.62 -22.52
C GLN A 33 -3.24 11.75 -23.50
N THR A 34 -2.87 12.98 -23.15
CA THR A 34 -3.04 14.18 -23.99
C THR A 34 -2.00 14.30 -25.11
N GLY A 35 -0.99 13.41 -25.22
CA GLY A 35 0.04 13.56 -26.27
C GLY A 35 1.08 12.46 -26.49
N SER A 36 0.88 11.20 -26.08
CA SER A 36 1.92 10.15 -26.23
C SER A 36 1.55 8.98 -27.16
N GLU A 37 2.56 8.45 -27.86
CA GLU A 37 2.52 7.28 -28.76
C GLU A 37 1.97 6.00 -28.08
N ILE A 38 2.11 5.90 -26.76
CA ILE A 38 1.60 4.81 -25.92
C ILE A 38 0.07 4.69 -26.01
N MET A 39 -0.62 5.83 -26.16
CA MET A 39 -2.07 5.86 -26.25
C MET A 39 -2.56 5.36 -27.62
N THR A 40 -1.76 5.54 -28.68
CA THR A 40 -1.99 4.99 -30.01
C THR A 40 -1.78 3.48 -30.02
N GLU A 41 -0.72 2.95 -29.40
CA GLU A 41 -0.50 1.49 -29.29
C GLU A 41 -1.59 0.79 -28.46
N LEU A 42 -2.05 1.40 -27.35
CA LEU A 42 -3.15 0.87 -26.53
C LEU A 42 -4.49 0.91 -27.27
N GLN A 43 -4.72 1.94 -28.08
CA GLN A 43 -5.92 2.08 -28.89
C GLN A 43 -5.92 1.11 -30.08
N ASP A 44 -4.76 0.86 -30.70
CA ASP A 44 -4.56 -0.18 -31.72
C ASP A 44 -4.71 -1.60 -31.15
N ALA A 45 -4.39 -1.80 -29.86
CA ALA A 45 -4.66 -3.04 -29.13
C ALA A 45 -6.13 -3.23 -28.74
N GLY A 46 -7.03 -2.30 -29.11
CA GLY A 46 -8.48 -2.38 -28.87
C GLY A 46 -8.93 -1.96 -27.48
N PHE A 47 -8.07 -1.33 -26.67
CA PHE A 47 -8.48 -0.81 -25.36
C PHE A 47 -9.15 0.56 -25.49
N ASP A 48 -10.38 0.66 -24.97
CA ASP A 48 -11.11 1.93 -24.90
C ASP A 48 -10.45 2.87 -23.88
N LYS A 49 -10.15 4.10 -24.33
CA LYS A 49 -9.56 5.18 -23.53
C LYS A 49 -10.37 5.47 -22.27
N ASN A 50 -11.70 5.37 -22.37
CA ASN A 50 -12.61 5.59 -21.24
C ASN A 50 -12.47 4.48 -20.19
N LEU A 51 -12.24 3.24 -20.63
CA LEU A 51 -12.12 2.08 -19.75
C LEU A 51 -10.78 2.13 -18.99
N LEU A 52 -9.70 2.52 -19.67
CA LEU A 52 -8.39 2.73 -19.04
C LEU A 52 -8.42 3.87 -18.01
N SER A 53 -9.05 5.00 -18.34
CA SER A 53 -9.20 6.15 -17.43
C SER A 53 -10.04 5.80 -16.21
N THR A 54 -11.15 5.08 -16.41
CA THR A 54 -12.03 4.62 -15.32
C THR A 54 -11.29 3.64 -14.39
N ALA A 55 -10.54 2.70 -14.95
CA ALA A 55 -9.73 1.76 -14.15
C ALA A 55 -8.65 2.48 -13.34
N ALA A 56 -7.95 3.46 -13.93
CA ALA A 56 -6.95 4.26 -13.24
C ALA A 56 -7.56 5.09 -12.10
N MET A 57 -8.75 5.66 -12.32
CA MET A 57 -9.48 6.41 -11.29
C MET A 57 -9.89 5.50 -10.12
N ILE A 58 -10.44 4.31 -10.39
CA ILE A 58 -10.80 3.33 -9.35
C ILE A 58 -9.56 2.89 -8.58
N ALA A 59 -8.46 2.57 -9.27
CA ALA A 59 -7.20 2.19 -8.62
C ALA A 59 -6.66 3.32 -7.72
N GLY A 60 -6.72 4.58 -8.18
CA GLY A 60 -6.34 5.74 -7.39
C GLY A 60 -7.19 5.91 -6.13
N LEU A 61 -8.51 5.75 -6.23
CA LEU A 61 -9.42 5.81 -5.07
C LEU A 61 -9.14 4.70 -4.06
N ILE A 62 -8.87 3.48 -4.52
CA ILE A 62 -8.50 2.35 -3.65
C ILE A 62 -7.20 2.66 -2.90
N LEU A 63 -6.19 3.23 -3.59
CA LEU A 63 -4.94 3.62 -2.94
C LEU A 63 -5.14 4.68 -1.85
N ILE A 64 -5.99 5.68 -2.10
CA ILE A 64 -6.33 6.70 -1.10
C ILE A 64 -7.06 6.06 0.09
N ALA A 65 -8.02 5.17 -0.15
CA ALA A 65 -8.73 4.47 0.90
C ALA A 65 -7.77 3.64 1.77
N LEU A 66 -6.84 2.91 1.16
CA LEU A 66 -5.82 2.15 1.86
C LEU A 66 -4.87 3.04 2.66
N LEU A 67 -4.51 4.22 2.14
CA LEU A 67 -3.70 5.20 2.86
C LEU A 67 -4.41 5.69 4.14
N VAL A 68 -5.68 6.07 4.02
CA VAL A 68 -6.50 6.51 5.15
C VAL A 68 -6.62 5.38 6.18
N LEU A 69 -6.96 4.16 5.73
CA LEU A 69 -7.08 2.99 6.62
C LEU A 69 -5.75 2.68 7.32
N ASN A 70 -4.63 2.82 6.64
CA ASN A 70 -3.31 2.59 7.22
C ASN A 70 -3.00 3.55 8.38
N TRP A 71 -3.30 4.85 8.21
CA TRP A 71 -3.12 5.83 9.29
C TRP A 71 -4.12 5.66 10.42
N ILE A 72 -5.36 5.28 10.14
CA ILE A 72 -6.35 4.93 11.16
C ILE A 72 -5.86 3.72 11.98
N ALA A 73 -5.36 2.68 11.32
CA ALA A 73 -4.81 1.49 11.96
C ALA A 73 -3.64 1.83 12.88
N PHE A 74 -2.75 2.74 12.44
CA PHE A 74 -1.64 3.22 13.26
C PHE A 74 -2.14 3.98 14.50
N ALA A 75 -3.09 4.91 14.33
CA ALA A 75 -3.65 5.69 15.43
C ALA A 75 -4.39 4.82 16.46
N ARG A 76 -5.06 3.75 16.00
CA ARG A 76 -5.85 2.85 16.85
C ARG A 76 -5.11 1.61 17.34
N LEU A 77 -3.83 1.41 16.97
CA LEU A 77 -3.02 0.25 17.35
C LEU A 77 -3.04 -0.05 18.87
N ASN A 78 -3.13 1.00 19.71
CA ASN A 78 -3.14 0.86 21.16
C ASN A 78 -4.54 0.69 21.78
N LYS A 79 -5.62 1.06 21.08
CA LYS A 79 -6.97 1.15 21.66
C LYS A 79 -7.80 -0.11 21.42
N GLU A 80 -7.60 -0.80 20.30
CA GLU A 80 -8.48 -1.90 19.88
C GLU A 80 -7.65 -3.10 19.37
N LYS A 81 -8.01 -4.33 19.80
CA LYS A 81 -7.30 -5.57 19.41
C LYS A 81 -7.37 -5.86 17.90
N GLY A 82 -8.37 -5.33 17.19
CA GLY A 82 -8.61 -5.63 15.77
C GLY A 82 -7.55 -5.05 14.83
N TRP A 83 -6.99 -3.87 15.13
CA TRP A 83 -6.07 -3.18 14.21
C TRP A 83 -4.69 -3.83 14.09
N GLY A 84 -4.30 -4.68 15.04
CA GLY A 84 -3.11 -5.51 14.86
C GLY A 84 -3.25 -6.47 13.68
N ILE A 85 -4.44 -7.05 13.49
CA ILE A 85 -4.72 -8.00 12.38
C ILE A 85 -4.66 -7.28 11.03
N TYR A 86 -5.07 -6.01 10.97
CA TYR A 86 -4.95 -5.20 9.76
C TYR A 86 -3.50 -5.16 9.25
N PHE A 87 -2.53 -4.86 10.12
CA PHE A 87 -1.11 -4.86 9.75
C PHE A 87 -0.63 -6.23 9.28
N LEU A 88 -1.12 -7.32 9.88
CA LEU A 88 -0.79 -8.67 9.40
C LEU A 88 -1.34 -8.93 7.99
N VAL A 89 -2.61 -8.59 7.74
CA VAL A 89 -3.26 -8.81 6.43
C VAL A 89 -2.56 -7.98 5.35
N VAL A 90 -2.31 -6.70 5.60
CA VAL A 90 -1.59 -5.82 4.66
C VAL A 90 -0.15 -6.33 4.47
N GLY A 91 0.52 -6.73 5.55
CA GLY A 91 1.88 -7.29 5.48
C GLY A 91 1.97 -8.54 4.61
N ILE A 92 1.01 -9.48 4.74
CA ILE A 92 0.93 -10.67 3.89
C ILE A 92 0.65 -10.28 2.44
N PHE A 93 -0.26 -9.34 2.20
CA PHE A 93 -0.60 -8.89 0.84
C PHE A 93 0.61 -8.28 0.12
N TYR A 94 1.37 -7.42 0.80
CA TYR A 94 2.61 -6.85 0.26
C TYR A 94 3.73 -7.89 0.14
N GLY A 95 3.77 -8.87 1.05
CA GLY A 95 4.65 -10.03 0.95
C GLY A 95 4.38 -10.85 -0.30
N LEU A 96 3.12 -11.17 -0.58
CA LEU A 96 2.71 -11.85 -1.82
C LEU A 96 3.01 -11.00 -3.05
N ALA A 97 2.70 -9.71 -3.01
CA ALA A 97 3.01 -8.78 -4.11
C ALA A 97 4.51 -8.73 -4.43
N SER A 98 5.39 -8.93 -3.44
CA SER A 98 6.84 -8.98 -3.64
C SER A 98 7.29 -10.20 -4.47
N VAL A 99 6.53 -11.31 -4.43
CA VAL A 99 6.86 -12.55 -5.16
C VAL A 99 6.53 -12.43 -6.66
N PHE A 100 5.53 -11.62 -7.02
CA PHE A 100 5.07 -11.47 -8.41
C PHE A 100 5.89 -10.48 -9.24
N ASN A 101 6.67 -9.58 -8.60
CA ASN A 101 7.43 -8.56 -9.32
C ASN A 101 8.80 -8.32 -8.65
N GLY A 102 9.89 -8.74 -9.32
CA GLY A 102 11.26 -8.60 -8.82
C GLY A 102 11.68 -7.15 -8.57
N ALA A 103 11.16 -6.18 -9.34
CA ALA A 103 11.38 -4.76 -9.08
C ALA A 103 10.55 -4.25 -7.88
N GLY A 104 9.36 -4.83 -7.67
CA GLY A 104 8.52 -4.58 -6.50
C GLY A 104 9.14 -5.09 -5.20
N LEU A 105 9.96 -6.14 -5.27
CA LEU A 105 10.58 -6.81 -4.12
C LEU A 105 11.39 -5.87 -3.21
N ILE A 106 12.13 -4.93 -3.78
CA ILE A 106 12.95 -3.98 -3.00
C ILE A 106 12.07 -3.05 -2.15
N LEU A 107 10.85 -2.76 -2.60
CA LEU A 107 9.97 -1.76 -2.02
C LEU A 107 8.83 -2.38 -1.18
N THR A 108 8.22 -3.46 -1.65
CA THR A 108 7.08 -4.10 -0.99
C THR A 108 7.51 -5.00 0.17
N LEU A 109 8.70 -5.58 0.11
CA LEU A 109 9.22 -6.50 1.12
C LEU A 109 9.58 -5.79 2.44
N PRO A 110 10.24 -4.61 2.45
CA PRO A 110 10.42 -3.83 3.67
C PRO A 110 9.09 -3.44 4.35
N VAL A 111 8.08 -3.08 3.57
CA VAL A 111 6.73 -2.77 4.08
C VAL A 111 6.10 -3.99 4.73
N ALA A 112 6.15 -5.14 4.04
CA ALA A 112 5.64 -6.41 4.54
C ALA A 112 6.28 -6.78 5.88
N ILE A 113 7.62 -6.73 5.95
CA ILE A 113 8.37 -7.03 7.18
C ILE A 113 7.97 -6.06 8.31
N CYS A 114 7.91 -4.75 8.05
CA CYS A 114 7.55 -3.76 9.07
C CYS A 114 6.16 -4.01 9.66
N PHE A 115 5.17 -4.32 8.82
CA PHE A 115 3.80 -4.56 9.28
C PHE A 115 3.63 -5.91 9.99
N ILE A 116 4.31 -6.95 9.53
CA ILE A 116 4.33 -8.25 10.22
C ILE A 116 5.00 -8.11 11.60
N LEU A 117 6.15 -7.43 11.67
CA LEU A 117 6.84 -7.16 12.93
C LEU A 117 6.00 -6.31 13.87
N ALA A 118 5.32 -5.28 13.37
CA ALA A 118 4.39 -4.47 14.16
C ALA A 118 3.32 -5.33 14.83
N PHE A 119 2.75 -6.29 14.10
CA PHE A 119 1.79 -7.26 14.66
C PHE A 119 2.42 -8.19 15.69
N VAL A 120 3.56 -8.82 15.37
CA VAL A 120 4.24 -9.78 16.26
C VAL A 120 4.65 -9.11 17.57
N TYR A 121 5.27 -7.93 17.52
CA TYR A 121 5.64 -7.18 18.72
C TYR A 121 4.42 -6.74 19.51
N ARG A 122 3.34 -6.31 18.84
CA ARG A 122 2.10 -5.94 19.54
C ARG A 122 1.52 -7.12 20.30
N ARG A 123 1.52 -8.32 19.69
CA ARG A 123 1.02 -9.54 20.34
C ARG A 123 1.88 -9.93 21.54
N ARG A 124 3.21 -9.82 21.44
CA ARG A 124 4.13 -10.05 22.56
C ARG A 124 3.89 -9.07 23.71
N GLU A 125 3.79 -7.78 23.42
CA GLU A 125 3.53 -6.75 24.44
C GLU A 125 2.18 -6.96 25.15
N VAL A 126 1.16 -7.47 24.46
CA VAL A 126 -0.13 -7.80 25.09
C VAL A 126 -0.05 -9.05 25.96
N LEU A 127 0.82 -10.01 25.65
CA LEU A 127 1.05 -11.21 26.45
C LEU A 127 1.95 -10.93 27.67
N GLU A 128 2.92 -10.02 27.57
CA GLU A 128 3.82 -9.63 28.67
C GLU A 128 3.15 -8.72 29.71
N ASN A 129 2.11 -7.97 29.32
CA ASN A 129 1.34 -7.09 30.23
C ASN A 129 0.05 -7.75 30.77
N LYS A 130 -0.07 -9.07 30.64
CA LYS A 130 -1.17 -9.88 31.18
C LYS A 130 -0.67 -10.75 32.31
#